data_AF-A0A655JI03-F1
#
_entry.id   AF-A0A655JI03-F1
#
_cell.length_a   1.000
_cell.length_b   1.000
_cell.length_c   1.000
_cell.angle_alpha   90.00
_cell.angle_beta   90.00
_cell.angle_gamma   90.00
#
_symmetry.space_group_name_H-M   'P 1'
#
loop_
_entity.id
_entity.type
_entity.pdbx_description
1 polymer ?
#
loop_
_entity_poly.entity_id
_entity_poly.type
_entity_poly.pdbx_seq_one_letter_code
_entity_poly.pdbx_strand_id
1 'polypeptide(L)'
;MSEQLSAKKLARYSADQLRELNSRDHDGQKGDRECSVCHTVNRTVSADDEPKCSLCQALTAASSQIQSESRRFLLISDGATKGLPLPFGATLTFCSRADADKALQQPQTRRRYAKNKFFAGECLGTGLWVGDYVAQMEFGDYVKRASGIARLGVLRLDVDNLGQAFTHGFMEQGNGKFNTISRTAAFSRMLSLFFRQHINYVLARPKLRPITGDDPARPREATIIYSGGDDVFVVGAWDDVIEFGIELRERFHEFTQGKLTVSAGIGMFPDKYPISVMAREVGDLEDAAKSLPGKNGVALFDREFTFGWDELLSKVIEEKYRHIADYFSGNEERGMAFIYKLLELLAERDDRITKARWVYFLTRMRNPTGDTAPFQQFANRLHQWFQDPTDAKQLKTALHLYIYRTRKEESE
;
A
#
# COMPACT_ATOMS: atom_id res chain seq x y z
N MET A 1 7.94 6.93 30.47
CA MET A 1 7.94 7.72 29.21
C MET A 1 6.70 7.45 28.34
N SER A 2 6.31 6.18 28.10
CA SER A 2 5.09 5.86 27.32
C SER A 2 3.81 6.48 27.91
N GLU A 3 3.59 6.33 29.22
CA GLU A 3 2.44 6.94 29.92
C GLU A 3 2.44 8.47 29.83
N GLN A 4 3.60 9.12 29.97
CA GLN A 4 3.74 10.56 29.83
C GLN A 4 3.41 11.03 28.41
N LEU A 5 3.81 10.28 27.38
CA LEU A 5 3.45 10.56 25.98
C LEU A 5 1.95 10.38 25.76
N SER A 6 1.35 9.34 26.33
CA SER A 6 -0.09 9.11 26.27
C SER A 6 -0.87 10.26 26.92
N ALA A 7 -0.47 10.67 28.14
CA ALA A 7 -1.06 11.80 28.83
C ALA A 7 -0.95 13.11 28.02
N LYS A 8 0.21 13.39 27.42
CA LYS A 8 0.39 14.54 26.51
C LYS A 8 -0.48 14.47 25.25
N LYS A 9 -0.71 13.27 24.70
CA LYS A 9 -1.61 13.08 23.54
C LYS A 9 -3.08 13.35 23.89
N LEU A 10 -3.48 13.15 25.15
CA LEU A 10 -4.81 13.48 25.66
C LEU A 10 -4.96 14.97 25.98
N ALA A 11 -3.90 15.62 26.48
CA ALA A 11 -3.86 17.05 26.77
C ALA A 11 -2.95 17.82 25.78
N ARG A 12 -3.38 17.91 24.51
CA ARG A 12 -2.54 18.40 23.40
C ARG A 12 -2.25 19.91 23.43
N TYR A 13 -3.22 20.70 23.88
CA TYR A 13 -3.18 22.17 23.82
C TYR A 13 -3.33 22.76 25.21
N SER A 14 -2.67 23.92 25.44
CA SER A 14 -2.89 24.71 26.65
C SER A 14 -4.20 25.48 26.57
N ALA A 15 -4.68 25.99 27.73
CA ALA A 15 -5.87 26.82 27.77
C ALA A 15 -5.75 28.07 26.89
N ASP A 16 -4.57 28.70 26.84
CA ASP A 16 -4.34 29.89 26.01
C ASP A 16 -4.36 29.57 24.52
N GLN A 17 -3.77 28.44 24.10
CA GLN A 17 -3.82 27.98 22.71
C GLN A 17 -5.25 27.66 22.27
N LEU A 18 -6.07 27.09 23.17
CA LEU A 18 -7.48 26.86 22.88
C LEU A 18 -8.27 28.17 22.76
N ARG A 19 -7.96 29.19 23.57
CA ARG A 19 -8.58 30.52 23.43
C ARG A 19 -8.18 31.19 22.11
N GLU A 20 -6.92 31.07 21.72
CA GLU A 20 -6.40 31.57 20.45
C GLU A 20 -7.11 30.89 19.27
N LEU A 21 -7.18 29.55 19.25
CA LEU A 21 -7.86 28.79 18.19
C LEU A 21 -9.35 29.10 18.07
N ASN A 22 -10.01 29.48 19.17
CA ASN A 22 -11.43 29.87 19.20
C ASN A 22 -11.64 31.39 19.14
N SER A 23 -10.60 32.16 18.81
CA SER A 23 -10.73 33.61 18.62
C SER A 23 -11.39 33.91 17.28
N ARG A 24 -12.19 34.99 17.24
CA ARG A 24 -12.92 35.42 16.04
C ARG A 24 -12.00 35.83 14.87
N ASP A 25 -10.71 35.98 15.11
CA ASP A 25 -9.71 36.28 14.08
C ASP A 25 -9.45 35.09 13.15
N HIS A 26 -9.79 33.87 13.60
CA HIS A 26 -9.69 32.62 12.83
C HIS A 26 -11.03 32.07 12.35
N ASP A 27 -12.14 32.69 12.74
CA ASP A 27 -13.46 32.34 12.19
C ASP A 27 -13.55 32.87 10.75
N GLY A 28 -13.88 31.97 9.82
CA GLY A 28 -14.17 32.35 8.44
C GLY A 28 -15.27 33.42 8.40
N GLN A 29 -15.02 34.52 7.70
CA GLN A 29 -16.01 35.57 7.50
C GLN A 29 -17.04 35.13 6.46
N LYS A 30 -18.24 35.73 6.52
CA LYS A 30 -19.29 35.47 5.54
C LYS A 30 -18.81 35.89 4.14
N GLY A 31 -18.52 34.90 3.29
CA GLY A 31 -17.96 35.10 1.94
C GLY A 31 -16.57 34.48 1.74
N ASP A 32 -15.94 33.96 2.79
CA ASP A 32 -14.66 33.26 2.68
C ASP A 32 -14.83 31.91 1.98
N ARG A 33 -13.85 31.57 1.13
CA ARG A 33 -13.78 30.28 0.44
C ARG A 33 -12.94 29.30 1.24
N GLU A 34 -13.30 28.02 1.19
CA GLU A 34 -12.47 26.95 1.73
C GLU A 34 -11.47 26.43 0.69
N CYS A 35 -10.31 25.98 1.17
CA CYS A 35 -9.36 25.26 0.33
C CYS A 35 -9.97 23.92 -0.13
N SER A 36 -9.99 23.64 -1.43
CA SER A 36 -10.55 22.41 -2.00
C SER A 36 -9.81 21.12 -1.59
N VAL A 37 -8.60 21.25 -1.05
CA VAL A 37 -7.74 20.11 -0.68
C VAL A 37 -7.77 19.79 0.81
N CYS A 38 -7.67 20.82 1.67
CA CYS A 38 -7.53 20.65 3.12
C CYS A 38 -8.67 21.28 3.94
N HIS A 39 -9.64 21.89 3.26
CA HIS A 39 -10.80 22.57 3.87
C HIS A 39 -10.44 23.68 4.87
N THR A 40 -9.21 24.18 4.86
CA THR A 40 -8.85 25.37 5.64
C THR A 40 -9.56 26.59 5.08
N VAL A 41 -10.20 27.34 5.96
CA VAL A 41 -10.88 28.61 5.69
C VAL A 41 -9.92 29.72 6.15
N ASN A 42 -9.13 30.26 5.22
CA ASN A 42 -8.16 31.32 5.52
C ASN A 42 -8.22 32.39 4.42
N ARG A 43 -7.89 33.64 4.78
CA ARG A 43 -7.83 34.79 3.85
C ARG A 43 -6.82 34.64 2.70
N THR A 44 -5.98 33.61 2.75
CA THR A 44 -4.93 33.32 1.75
C THR A 44 -5.35 32.28 0.71
N VAL A 45 -6.61 31.88 0.70
CA VAL A 45 -7.14 30.95 -0.32
C VAL A 45 -7.30 31.71 -1.64
N SER A 46 -6.74 31.17 -2.73
CA SER A 46 -6.82 31.85 -4.03
C SER A 46 -8.26 31.94 -4.55
N ALA A 47 -8.55 32.97 -5.36
CA ALA A 47 -9.87 33.21 -5.94
C ALA A 47 -10.14 32.40 -7.23
N ASP A 48 -9.27 31.43 -7.54
CA ASP A 48 -9.33 30.61 -8.75
C ASP A 48 -10.49 29.60 -8.70
N ASP A 49 -10.74 28.92 -9.82
CA ASP A 49 -11.74 27.83 -9.94
C ASP A 49 -11.43 26.66 -8.98
N GLU A 50 -10.15 26.42 -8.69
CA GLU A 50 -9.70 25.50 -7.62
C GLU A 50 -9.04 26.29 -6.47
N PRO A 51 -9.81 26.76 -5.49
CA PRO A 51 -9.27 27.55 -4.38
C PRO A 51 -8.29 26.72 -3.54
N LYS A 52 -7.02 27.11 -3.50
CA LYS A 52 -5.96 26.44 -2.69
C LYS A 52 -5.36 27.40 -1.68
N CYS A 53 -5.11 26.94 -0.46
CA CYS A 53 -4.38 27.71 0.55
C CYS A 53 -2.87 27.72 0.25
N SER A 54 -2.13 28.65 0.87
CA SER A 54 -0.68 28.83 0.67
C SER A 54 0.13 27.56 0.97
N LEU A 55 -0.25 26.79 1.98
CA LEU A 55 0.41 25.52 2.31
C LEU A 55 0.18 24.46 1.22
N CYS A 56 -1.05 24.29 0.75
CA CYS A 56 -1.36 23.35 -0.33
C CYS A 56 -0.63 23.73 -1.62
N GLN A 57 -0.58 25.03 -1.96
CA GLN A 57 0.20 25.53 -3.10
C GLN A 57 1.70 25.21 -2.94
N ALA A 58 2.27 25.44 -1.76
CA ALA A 58 3.67 25.13 -1.47
C ALA A 58 3.97 23.62 -1.57
N LEU A 59 3.06 22.76 -1.08
CA LEU A 59 3.17 21.30 -1.21
C LEU A 59 3.10 20.84 -2.66
N THR A 60 2.17 21.38 -3.46
CA THR A 60 2.08 21.09 -4.90
C THR A 60 3.33 21.56 -5.65
N ALA A 61 3.88 22.72 -5.31
CA ALA A 61 5.13 23.20 -5.91
C ALA A 61 6.34 22.35 -5.49
N ALA A 62 6.32 21.77 -4.29
CA ALA A 62 7.37 20.90 -3.77
C ALA A 62 7.34 19.50 -4.40
N SER A 63 6.15 18.96 -4.75
CA SER A 63 6.01 17.58 -5.22
C SER A 63 6.87 17.26 -6.44
N SER A 64 6.86 18.13 -7.46
CA SER A 64 7.66 17.99 -8.67
C SER A 64 9.17 18.05 -8.40
N GLN A 65 9.57 18.80 -7.38
CA GLN A 65 10.97 18.96 -7.00
C GLN A 65 11.49 17.77 -6.20
N ILE A 66 10.65 17.19 -5.34
CA ILE A 66 10.97 16.00 -4.53
C ILE A 66 11.36 14.82 -5.44
N GLN A 67 10.68 14.66 -6.57
CA GLN A 67 10.91 13.56 -7.50
C GLN A 67 12.10 13.80 -8.43
N SER A 68 12.62 15.02 -8.50
CA SER A 68 13.70 15.36 -9.42
C SER A 68 15.04 14.77 -8.97
N GLU A 69 15.65 13.93 -9.81
CA GLU A 69 16.97 13.36 -9.55
C GLU A 69 18.08 14.42 -9.46
N SER A 70 17.90 15.59 -10.06
CA SER A 70 18.86 16.70 -10.02
C SER A 70 18.72 17.53 -8.74
N ARG A 71 17.65 17.34 -7.94
CA ARG A 71 17.36 18.10 -6.72
C ARG A 71 17.30 17.23 -5.47
N ARG A 72 18.36 16.43 -5.24
CA ARG A 72 18.45 15.47 -4.12
C ARG A 72 18.82 16.09 -2.77
N PHE A 73 19.15 17.38 -2.73
CA PHE A 73 19.53 18.07 -1.49
C PHE A 73 18.37 18.88 -0.93
N LEU A 74 18.13 18.71 0.37
CA LEU A 74 17.12 19.40 1.14
C LEU A 74 17.82 20.42 2.04
N LEU A 75 17.46 21.69 1.93
CA LEU A 75 18.01 22.78 2.75
C LEU A 75 16.93 23.34 3.67
N ILE A 76 17.27 23.49 4.94
CA ILE A 76 16.45 24.20 5.92
C ILE A 76 17.13 25.55 6.17
N SER A 77 16.42 26.63 5.87
CA SER A 77 16.93 28.00 6.01
C SER A 77 15.89 28.92 6.65
N ASP A 78 16.36 30.00 7.26
CA ASP A 78 15.50 31.03 7.88
C ASP A 78 15.12 32.13 6.89
N GLY A 79 13.86 32.56 6.94
CA GLY A 79 13.40 33.73 6.18
C GLY A 79 13.31 33.55 4.66
N ALA A 80 13.46 32.31 4.14
CA ALA A 80 13.31 32.08 2.71
C ALA A 80 11.84 32.23 2.29
N THR A 81 11.60 33.10 1.30
CA THR A 81 10.26 33.45 0.79
C THR A 81 9.67 32.40 -0.15
N LYS A 82 10.49 31.46 -0.62
CA LYS A 82 10.08 30.37 -1.52
C LYS A 82 10.48 29.04 -0.91
N GLY A 83 9.53 28.11 -0.81
CA GLY A 83 9.74 26.76 -0.29
C GLY A 83 8.58 26.28 0.57
N LEU A 84 8.74 25.10 1.15
CA LEU A 84 7.76 24.53 2.05
C LEU A 84 7.96 25.10 3.46
N PRO A 85 6.96 25.78 4.06
CA PRO A 85 7.09 26.31 5.41
C PRO A 85 7.19 25.18 6.43
N LEU A 86 8.14 25.31 7.36
CA LEU A 86 8.35 24.43 8.50
C LEU A 86 8.07 25.18 9.81
N PRO A 87 7.86 24.47 10.93
CA PRO A 87 7.76 25.10 12.25
C PRO A 87 8.98 25.98 12.58
N PHE A 88 8.79 26.93 13.50
CA PHE A 88 9.83 27.84 14.01
C PHE A 88 10.43 28.78 12.95
N GLY A 89 9.61 29.20 11.97
CA GLY A 89 9.98 30.19 10.94
C GLY A 89 11.00 29.69 9.91
N ALA A 90 11.22 28.38 9.85
CA ALA A 90 12.14 27.77 8.90
C ALA A 90 11.42 27.41 7.59
N THR A 91 12.16 27.34 6.49
CA THR A 91 11.66 26.96 5.17
C THR A 91 12.51 25.83 4.60
N LEU A 92 11.85 24.82 4.04
CA LEU A 92 12.48 23.71 3.32
C LEU A 92 12.52 23.98 1.81
N THR A 93 13.69 23.85 1.21
CA THR A 93 13.87 23.95 -0.25
C THR A 93 14.62 22.75 -0.82
N PHE A 94 14.41 22.48 -2.11
CA PHE A 94 15.02 21.39 -2.86
C PHE A 94 15.99 21.96 -3.88
N CYS A 95 17.24 21.51 -3.86
CA CYS A 95 18.30 22.13 -4.65
C CYS A 95 19.28 21.12 -5.24
N SER A 96 20.04 21.59 -6.22
CA SER A 96 21.13 20.83 -6.83
C SER A 96 22.32 20.74 -5.87
N ARG A 97 23.29 19.87 -6.17
CA ARG A 97 24.53 19.77 -5.39
C ARG A 97 25.28 21.11 -5.34
N ALA A 98 25.42 21.77 -6.47
CA ALA A 98 26.18 23.02 -6.58
C ALA A 98 25.54 24.14 -5.75
N ASP A 99 24.21 24.22 -5.74
CA ASP A 99 23.49 25.21 -4.95
C ASP A 99 23.54 24.87 -3.45
N ALA A 100 23.46 23.58 -3.11
CA ALA A 100 23.58 23.11 -1.74
C ALA A 100 24.96 23.43 -1.12
N ASP A 101 26.03 23.33 -1.91
CA ASP A 101 27.39 23.64 -1.46
C ASP A 101 27.60 25.16 -1.29
N LYS A 102 27.01 25.99 -2.17
CA LYS A 102 26.99 27.46 -1.99
C LYS A 102 26.18 27.89 -0.77
N ALA A 103 25.04 27.23 -0.51
CA ALA A 103 24.15 27.58 0.59
C ALA A 103 24.77 27.35 1.98
N LEU A 104 25.73 26.43 2.11
CA LEU A 104 26.46 26.20 3.37
C LEU A 104 27.35 27.37 3.78
N GLN A 105 27.72 28.23 2.83
CA GLN A 105 28.49 29.45 3.12
C GLN A 105 27.58 30.59 3.61
N GLN A 106 26.25 30.42 3.55
CA GLN A 106 25.29 31.44 3.92
C GLN A 106 24.87 31.27 5.39
N PRO A 107 24.85 32.34 6.20
CA PRO A 107 24.51 32.27 7.63
C PRO A 107 23.04 31.90 7.88
N GLN A 108 22.17 31.99 6.87
CA GLN A 108 20.74 31.69 6.99
C GLN A 108 20.43 30.19 6.88
N THR A 109 21.40 29.37 6.47
CA THR A 109 21.21 27.92 6.31
C THR A 109 21.40 27.22 7.65
N ARG A 110 20.33 26.61 8.19
CA ARG A 110 20.38 25.84 9.43
C ARG A 110 20.95 24.44 9.22
N ARG A 111 20.43 23.71 8.23
CA ARG A 111 20.77 22.30 8.00
C ARG A 111 20.66 21.91 6.54
N ARG A 112 21.41 20.87 6.18
CA ARG A 112 21.37 20.23 4.87
C ARG A 112 21.20 18.72 5.00
N TYR A 113 20.32 18.16 4.19
CA TYR A 113 20.12 16.73 4.06
C TYR A 113 20.30 16.25 2.62
N ALA A 114 20.64 14.98 2.48
CA ALA A 114 20.83 14.30 1.21
C ALA A 114 19.85 13.11 1.10
N LYS A 115 18.98 13.12 0.10
CA LYS A 115 18.01 12.04 -0.14
C LYS A 115 18.67 10.82 -0.81
N ASN A 116 18.54 9.65 -0.20
CA ASN A 116 18.86 8.31 -0.74
C ASN A 116 20.28 8.13 -1.31
N LYS A 117 21.23 8.97 -0.90
CA LYS A 117 22.65 8.85 -1.26
C LYS A 117 23.53 9.21 -0.08
N PHE A 118 24.59 8.43 0.10
CA PHE A 118 25.71 8.82 0.94
C PHE A 118 26.57 9.82 0.15
N PHE A 119 26.87 10.97 0.76
CA PHE A 119 27.84 11.91 0.23
C PHE A 119 29.00 11.99 1.22
N ALA A 120 30.19 11.60 0.77
CA ALA A 120 31.44 11.74 1.51
C ALA A 120 32.17 13.02 1.04
N GLY A 121 32.83 13.73 1.97
CA GLY A 121 33.61 14.94 1.70
C GLY A 121 33.48 16.01 2.81
N GLU A 122 34.15 17.15 2.65
CA GLU A 122 34.17 18.29 3.60
C GLU A 122 32.78 18.90 3.87
N CYS A 123 31.82 18.59 3.00
CA CYS A 123 30.45 19.03 3.10
C CYS A 123 29.62 17.98 3.86
N LEU A 124 29.42 18.21 5.17
CA LEU A 124 28.64 17.40 6.12
C LEU A 124 27.12 17.50 5.86
N GLY A 125 26.58 16.66 4.97
CA GLY A 125 25.12 16.52 4.81
C GLY A 125 24.61 15.28 5.52
N THR A 126 23.56 15.38 6.33
CA THR A 126 22.95 14.19 6.95
C THR A 126 22.16 13.41 5.89
N GLY A 127 22.49 12.14 5.69
CA GLY A 127 21.75 11.27 4.77
C GLY A 127 20.35 10.96 5.29
N LEU A 128 19.35 11.12 4.44
CA LEU A 128 17.95 10.73 4.67
C LEU A 128 17.59 9.59 3.72
N TRP A 129 17.22 8.46 4.30
CA TRP A 129 16.64 7.33 3.57
C TRP A 129 15.13 7.47 3.54
N VAL A 130 14.55 7.41 2.35
CA VAL A 130 13.12 7.59 2.10
C VAL A 130 12.66 6.60 1.03
N GLY A 131 11.53 5.93 1.25
CA GLY A 131 10.84 5.19 0.19
C GLY A 131 10.23 6.19 -0.79
N ASP A 132 10.88 6.41 -1.93
CA ASP A 132 10.50 7.43 -2.91
C ASP A 132 10.28 6.86 -4.32
N TYR A 133 10.03 5.56 -4.42
CA TYR A 133 9.68 4.92 -5.69
C TYR A 133 8.37 5.50 -6.24
N VAL A 134 8.42 6.01 -7.47
CA VAL A 134 7.29 6.54 -8.21
C VAL A 134 7.35 6.07 -9.66
N ALA A 135 6.34 5.33 -10.11
CA ALA A 135 6.22 4.93 -11.52
C ALA A 135 5.45 5.97 -12.36
N GLN A 136 4.34 6.50 -11.84
CA GLN A 136 3.46 7.49 -12.47
C GLN A 136 3.09 8.61 -11.48
N MET A 137 2.75 9.79 -12.02
CA MET A 137 2.37 10.97 -11.23
C MET A 137 0.85 11.08 -10.98
N GLU A 138 0.04 10.45 -11.84
CA GLU A 138 -1.43 10.51 -11.77
C GLU A 138 -2.05 9.13 -11.60
N PHE A 139 -3.16 9.03 -10.86
CA PHE A 139 -3.85 7.77 -10.62
C PHE A 139 -4.48 7.17 -11.87
N GLY A 140 -4.95 8.01 -12.81
CA GLY A 140 -5.50 7.55 -14.08
C GLY A 140 -4.51 6.75 -14.94
N ASP A 141 -3.21 7.02 -14.82
CA ASP A 141 -2.18 6.30 -15.58
C ASP A 141 -1.94 4.89 -15.03
N TYR A 142 -2.07 4.69 -13.71
CA TYR A 142 -2.04 3.34 -13.13
C TYR A 142 -3.23 2.50 -13.60
N VAL A 143 -4.41 3.10 -13.62
CA VAL A 143 -5.65 2.44 -14.03
C VAL A 143 -5.55 1.95 -15.49
N LYS A 144 -4.97 2.75 -16.39
CA LYS A 144 -4.74 2.39 -17.80
C LYS A 144 -3.69 1.28 -17.99
N ARG A 145 -2.74 1.17 -17.06
CA ARG A 145 -1.63 0.19 -17.12
C ARG A 145 -1.90 -1.09 -16.36
N ALA A 146 -3.01 -1.16 -15.63
CA ALA A 146 -3.45 -2.35 -14.93
C ALA A 146 -3.84 -3.46 -15.91
N SER A 147 -3.52 -4.70 -15.58
CA SER A 147 -3.96 -5.85 -16.38
C SER A 147 -5.45 -6.12 -16.14
N GLY A 148 -6.21 -6.26 -17.22
CA GLY A 148 -7.63 -6.56 -17.15
C GLY A 148 -8.45 -5.35 -16.71
N ILE A 149 -9.12 -5.46 -15.56
CA ILE A 149 -9.99 -4.41 -15.05
C ILE A 149 -9.18 -3.15 -14.72
N ALA A 150 -9.64 -2.02 -15.26
CA ALA A 150 -9.05 -0.71 -15.02
C ALA A 150 -9.37 -0.24 -13.60
N ARG A 151 -8.51 -0.60 -12.63
CA ARG A 151 -8.66 -0.23 -11.22
C ARG A 151 -7.33 0.11 -10.55
N LEU A 152 -7.40 1.03 -9.61
CA LEU A 152 -6.31 1.44 -8.74
C LEU A 152 -6.24 0.47 -7.56
N GLY A 153 -5.07 -0.12 -7.32
CA GLY A 153 -4.76 -0.86 -6.11
C GLY A 153 -4.21 0.06 -5.03
N VAL A 154 -4.59 -0.19 -3.79
CA VAL A 154 -4.02 0.47 -2.62
C VAL A 154 -3.66 -0.59 -1.60
N LEU A 155 -2.40 -0.61 -1.17
CA LEU A 155 -1.87 -1.49 -0.14
C LEU A 155 -1.56 -0.67 1.11
N ARG A 156 -2.05 -1.16 2.24
CA ARG A 156 -1.59 -0.76 3.57
C ARG A 156 -1.03 -1.98 4.29
N LEU A 157 0.15 -1.86 4.88
CA LEU A 157 0.84 -2.95 5.54
C LEU A 157 1.52 -2.47 6.81
N ASP A 158 1.43 -3.27 7.86
CA ASP A 158 2.01 -3.00 9.17
C ASP A 158 2.73 -4.23 9.74
N VAL A 159 3.80 -4.00 10.51
CA VAL A 159 4.58 -5.08 11.15
C VAL A 159 3.87 -5.58 12.40
N ASP A 160 3.64 -6.89 12.45
CA ASP A 160 2.96 -7.51 13.57
C ASP A 160 3.81 -7.46 14.85
N ASN A 161 3.17 -7.02 15.94
CA ASN A 161 3.73 -7.08 17.30
C ASN A 161 5.07 -6.34 17.47
N LEU A 162 5.33 -5.30 16.66
CA LEU A 162 6.61 -4.61 16.68
C LEU A 162 6.96 -4.01 18.06
N GLY A 163 5.97 -3.46 18.78
CA GLY A 163 6.17 -2.97 20.14
C GLY A 163 6.62 -4.06 21.13
N GLN A 164 6.11 -5.28 20.98
CA GLN A 164 6.55 -6.42 21.79
C GLN A 164 7.94 -6.88 21.37
N ALA A 165 8.25 -6.90 20.07
CA ALA A 165 9.58 -7.23 19.57
C ALA A 165 10.66 -6.29 20.13
N PHE A 166 10.37 -4.99 20.24
CA PHE A 166 11.30 -4.01 20.83
C PHE A 166 11.54 -4.17 22.33
N THR A 167 10.52 -4.62 23.07
CA THR A 167 10.56 -4.68 24.54
C THR A 167 11.01 -6.04 25.05
N HIS A 168 10.52 -7.12 24.45
CA HIS A 168 10.69 -8.49 24.92
C HIS A 168 11.45 -9.40 23.94
N GLY A 169 11.68 -8.98 22.70
CA GLY A 169 12.26 -9.84 21.65
C GLY A 169 13.67 -10.37 21.92
N PHE A 170 14.41 -9.76 22.85
CA PHE A 170 15.74 -10.23 23.28
C PHE A 170 15.77 -10.79 24.71
N MET A 171 14.62 -10.84 25.41
CA MET A 171 14.55 -11.30 26.80
C MET A 171 14.64 -12.82 26.92
N GLU A 172 14.03 -13.55 25.99
CA GLU A 172 14.00 -15.03 26.00
C GLU A 172 15.39 -15.66 25.84
N GLN A 173 16.31 -14.96 25.20
CA GLN A 173 17.65 -15.46 24.94
C GLN A 173 18.61 -15.12 26.08
N GLY A 174 19.28 -16.14 26.62
CA GLY A 174 20.34 -15.97 27.62
C GLY A 174 19.86 -15.26 28.90
N ASN A 175 18.63 -15.52 29.34
CA ASN A 175 18.00 -14.94 30.53
C ASN A 175 18.02 -13.39 30.54
N GLY A 176 17.71 -12.76 29.41
CA GLY A 176 17.64 -11.30 29.29
C GLY A 176 18.98 -10.59 29.13
N LYS A 177 20.11 -11.32 29.12
CA LYS A 177 21.45 -10.74 28.91
C LYS A 177 21.58 -9.95 27.60
N PHE A 178 20.79 -10.31 26.58
CA PHE A 178 20.83 -9.66 25.28
C PHE A 178 19.88 -8.47 25.15
N ASN A 179 19.07 -8.16 26.17
CA ASN A 179 18.19 -6.99 26.15
C ASN A 179 18.98 -5.71 26.45
N THR A 180 19.74 -5.22 25.47
CA THR A 180 20.59 -4.03 25.60
C THR A 180 20.17 -2.94 24.63
N ILE A 181 20.40 -1.67 25.02
CA ILE A 181 20.10 -0.49 24.20
C ILE A 181 20.77 -0.60 22.81
N SER A 182 22.00 -1.10 22.75
CA SER A 182 22.73 -1.28 21.50
C SER A 182 22.03 -2.25 20.54
N ARG A 183 21.45 -3.34 21.05
CA ARG A 183 20.70 -4.30 20.21
C ARG A 183 19.37 -3.71 19.75
N THR A 184 18.64 -3.06 20.64
CA THR A 184 17.40 -2.35 20.30
C THR A 184 17.64 -1.28 19.22
N ALA A 185 18.72 -0.49 19.34
CA ALA A 185 19.10 0.51 18.35
C ALA A 185 19.48 -0.12 17.00
N ALA A 186 20.24 -1.21 17.01
CA ALA A 186 20.60 -1.94 15.80
C ALA A 186 19.36 -2.52 15.11
N PHE A 187 18.44 -3.12 15.86
CA PHE A 187 17.17 -3.65 15.37
C PHE A 187 16.31 -2.55 14.74
N SER A 188 16.11 -1.41 15.44
CA SER A 188 15.37 -0.25 14.91
C SER A 188 15.95 0.27 13.60
N ARG A 189 17.29 0.37 13.52
CA ARG A 189 18.00 0.83 12.32
C ARG A 189 17.84 -0.15 11.15
N MET A 190 17.96 -1.46 11.40
CA MET A 190 17.79 -2.49 10.36
C MET A 190 16.37 -2.47 9.80
N LEU A 191 15.36 -2.41 10.68
CA LEU A 191 13.96 -2.34 10.26
C LEU A 191 13.68 -1.07 9.45
N SER A 192 14.19 0.08 9.93
CA SER A 192 14.07 1.34 9.21
C SER A 192 14.71 1.29 7.82
N LEU A 193 15.86 0.62 7.66
CA LEU A 193 16.50 0.47 6.35
C LEU A 193 15.69 -0.41 5.40
N PHE A 194 15.03 -1.46 5.92
CA PHE A 194 14.14 -2.29 5.10
C PHE A 194 13.02 -1.46 4.47
N PHE A 195 12.25 -0.75 5.31
CA PHE A 195 11.10 0.03 4.85
C PHE A 195 11.47 1.36 4.19
N ARG A 196 12.66 1.94 4.42
CA ARG A 196 13.04 3.21 3.78
C ARG A 196 13.89 3.04 2.53
N GLN A 197 14.64 1.96 2.40
CA GLN A 197 15.59 1.76 1.31
C GLN A 197 15.30 0.51 0.50
N HIS A 198 15.13 -0.65 1.14
CA HIS A 198 14.93 -1.90 0.41
C HIS A 198 13.59 -1.97 -0.31
N ILE A 199 12.53 -1.37 0.23
CA ILE A 199 11.23 -1.29 -0.43
C ILE A 199 11.30 -0.72 -1.86
N ASN A 200 12.15 0.29 -2.10
CA ASN A 200 12.34 0.89 -3.43
C ASN A 200 12.90 -0.14 -4.41
N TYR A 201 13.80 -1.02 -3.95
CA TYR A 201 14.39 -2.07 -4.77
C TYR A 201 13.36 -3.17 -5.09
N VAL A 202 12.50 -3.53 -4.14
CA VAL A 202 11.44 -4.53 -4.36
C VAL A 202 10.48 -4.06 -5.47
N LEU A 203 10.12 -2.78 -5.49
CA LEU A 203 9.29 -2.21 -6.54
C LEU A 203 10.03 -2.06 -7.89
N ALA A 204 11.29 -1.62 -7.86
CA ALA A 204 12.07 -1.38 -9.07
C ALA A 204 12.53 -2.67 -9.77
N ARG A 205 12.71 -3.76 -9.02
CA ARG A 205 13.24 -5.04 -9.50
C ARG A 205 12.45 -6.22 -8.93
N PRO A 206 11.18 -6.36 -9.33
CA PRO A 206 10.35 -7.44 -8.84
C PRO A 206 10.91 -8.79 -9.29
N LYS A 207 10.81 -9.80 -8.42
CA LYS A 207 11.21 -11.18 -8.73
C LYS A 207 10.04 -12.17 -8.68
N LEU A 208 8.87 -11.78 -8.15
CA LEU A 208 7.71 -12.66 -8.02
C LEU A 208 6.50 -12.07 -8.73
N ARG A 209 6.00 -12.71 -9.79
CA ARG A 209 4.78 -12.30 -10.52
C ARG A 209 3.76 -13.43 -10.62
N PRO A 210 3.19 -13.89 -9.50
CA PRO A 210 2.38 -15.11 -9.47
C PRO A 210 1.00 -14.96 -10.15
N ILE A 211 0.56 -13.73 -10.43
CA ILE A 211 -0.71 -13.41 -11.10
C ILE A 211 -0.46 -13.00 -12.54
N THR A 212 0.41 -12.03 -12.83
CA THR A 212 0.55 -11.45 -14.19
C THR A 212 1.45 -12.26 -15.12
N GLY A 213 2.35 -13.08 -14.58
CA GLY A 213 3.36 -13.82 -15.35
C GLY A 213 4.63 -12.99 -15.62
N ASP A 214 5.66 -13.69 -16.10
CA ASP A 214 7.06 -13.25 -16.07
C ASP A 214 7.42 -12.20 -17.13
N ASP A 215 7.46 -10.93 -16.73
CA ASP A 215 8.50 -10.00 -17.18
C ASP A 215 9.38 -9.63 -15.97
N PRO A 216 10.53 -10.31 -15.79
CA PRO A 216 11.43 -10.07 -14.67
C PRO A 216 12.16 -8.72 -14.76
N ALA A 217 12.07 -8.02 -15.91
CA ALA A 217 12.71 -6.73 -16.12
C ALA A 217 11.74 -5.54 -15.98
N ARG A 218 10.41 -5.77 -15.96
CA ARG A 218 9.41 -4.72 -15.77
C ARG A 218 9.37 -4.25 -14.32
N PRO A 219 9.61 -2.97 -14.01
CA PRO A 219 9.34 -2.41 -12.69
C PRO A 219 7.84 -2.47 -12.34
N ARG A 220 7.49 -2.32 -11.06
CA ARG A 220 6.09 -2.24 -10.63
C ARG A 220 5.46 -0.91 -11.03
N GLU A 221 4.25 -0.94 -11.56
CA GLU A 221 3.41 0.24 -11.78
C GLU A 221 2.75 0.64 -10.45
N ALA A 222 3.56 1.18 -9.52
CA ALA A 222 3.11 1.64 -8.23
C ALA A 222 3.95 2.83 -7.71
N THR A 223 3.47 3.47 -6.65
CA THR A 223 4.11 4.57 -5.95
C THR A 223 4.01 4.39 -4.45
N ILE A 224 5.12 4.62 -3.77
CA ILE A 224 5.14 4.74 -2.31
C ILE A 224 4.65 6.14 -1.95
N ILE A 225 3.51 6.21 -1.25
CA ILE A 225 3.03 7.46 -0.65
C ILE A 225 3.69 7.64 0.72
N TYR A 226 3.80 6.56 1.49
CA TYR A 226 4.45 6.53 2.78
C TYR A 226 5.11 5.17 3.02
N SER A 227 6.30 5.18 3.59
CA SER A 227 6.95 3.97 4.11
C SER A 227 7.93 4.35 5.20
N GLY A 228 7.69 3.89 6.43
CA GLY A 228 8.53 4.26 7.54
C GLY A 228 8.21 3.54 8.84
N GLY A 229 9.26 2.95 9.43
CA GLY A 229 9.14 2.22 10.68
C GLY A 229 8.52 0.84 10.42
N ASP A 230 7.22 0.75 10.67
CA ASP A 230 6.33 -0.40 10.54
C ASP A 230 5.27 -0.25 9.45
N ASP A 231 4.82 0.98 9.16
CA ASP A 231 3.68 1.23 8.26
C ASP A 231 4.14 1.56 6.83
N VAL A 232 3.43 0.99 5.86
CA VAL A 232 3.64 1.13 4.42
C VAL A 232 2.31 1.44 3.74
N PHE A 233 2.28 2.50 2.93
CA PHE A 233 1.14 2.86 2.09
C PHE A 233 1.57 3.04 0.64
N VAL A 234 1.08 2.17 -0.23
CA VAL A 234 1.44 2.11 -1.65
C VAL A 234 0.17 2.15 -2.51
N VAL A 235 0.25 2.90 -3.61
CA VAL A 235 -0.84 3.07 -4.58
C VAL A 235 -0.32 2.73 -5.98
N GLY A 236 -1.08 2.02 -6.79
CA GLY A 236 -0.63 1.61 -8.13
C GLY A 236 -1.67 0.87 -8.93
N ALA A 237 -1.25 0.17 -9.98
CA ALA A 237 -2.09 -0.78 -10.70
C ALA A 237 -2.44 -1.96 -9.76
N TRP A 238 -3.71 -2.38 -9.74
CA TRP A 238 -4.21 -3.33 -8.73
C TRP A 238 -3.45 -4.66 -8.70
N ASP A 239 -3.08 -5.16 -9.86
CA ASP A 239 -2.34 -6.40 -10.07
C ASP A 239 -0.91 -6.28 -9.50
N ASP A 240 -0.17 -5.23 -9.88
CA ASP A 240 1.17 -4.97 -9.37
C ASP A 240 1.19 -4.70 -7.85
N VAL A 241 0.13 -4.09 -7.30
CA VAL A 241 0.02 -3.84 -5.85
C VAL A 241 -0.17 -5.14 -5.07
N ILE A 242 -0.98 -6.08 -5.56
CA ILE A 242 -1.14 -7.40 -4.92
C ILE A 242 0.18 -8.16 -4.95
N GLU A 243 0.81 -8.25 -6.12
CA GLU A 243 2.07 -8.98 -6.28
C GLU A 243 3.21 -8.32 -5.49
N PHE A 244 3.22 -6.99 -5.38
CA PHE A 244 4.13 -6.27 -4.52
C PHE A 244 3.92 -6.62 -3.04
N GLY A 245 2.67 -6.68 -2.56
CA GLY A 245 2.37 -7.08 -1.19
C GLY A 245 2.91 -8.49 -0.86
N ILE A 246 2.70 -9.45 -1.77
CA ILE A 246 3.22 -10.82 -1.65
C ILE A 246 4.75 -10.81 -1.62
N GLU A 247 5.41 -10.13 -2.58
CA GLU A 247 6.87 -10.12 -2.63
C GLU A 247 7.49 -9.39 -1.42
N LEU A 248 6.89 -8.28 -0.97
CA LEU A 248 7.35 -7.56 0.21
C LEU A 248 7.28 -8.44 1.45
N ARG A 249 6.22 -9.24 1.61
CA ARG A 249 6.10 -10.22 2.70
C ARG A 249 7.21 -11.27 2.63
N GLU A 250 7.45 -11.89 1.47
CA GLU A 250 8.51 -12.90 1.32
C GLU A 250 9.90 -12.33 1.64
N ARG A 251 10.19 -11.14 1.12
CA ARG A 251 11.44 -10.42 1.39
C ARG A 251 11.60 -10.08 2.87
N PHE A 252 10.52 -9.71 3.54
CA PHE A 252 10.52 -9.40 4.96
C PHE A 252 10.70 -10.66 5.81
N HIS A 253 10.05 -11.76 5.42
CA HIS A 253 10.22 -13.06 6.07
C HIS A 253 11.68 -13.53 5.97
N GLU A 254 12.28 -13.44 4.78
CA GLU A 254 13.71 -13.74 4.56
C GLU A 254 14.61 -12.84 5.42
N PHE A 255 14.37 -11.52 5.38
CA PHE A 255 15.14 -10.51 6.12
C PHE A 255 15.12 -10.74 7.64
N THR A 256 13.97 -11.13 8.18
CA THR A 256 13.77 -11.34 9.62
C THR A 256 13.99 -12.79 10.05
N GLN A 257 14.32 -13.68 9.11
CA GLN A 257 14.43 -15.12 9.31
C GLN A 257 13.16 -15.74 9.93
N GLY A 258 12.00 -15.26 9.48
CA GLY A 258 10.68 -15.70 9.93
C GLY A 258 10.32 -15.36 11.38
N LYS A 259 11.07 -14.47 12.04
CA LYS A 259 10.81 -14.07 13.43
C LYS A 259 9.79 -12.96 13.57
N LEU A 260 9.54 -12.22 12.50
CA LEU A 260 8.52 -11.18 12.43
C LEU A 260 7.62 -11.43 11.23
N THR A 261 6.39 -10.99 11.37
CA THR A 261 5.36 -11.10 10.34
C THR A 261 4.76 -9.73 10.06
N VAL A 262 4.01 -9.65 8.97
CA VAL A 262 3.33 -8.42 8.54
C VAL A 262 1.89 -8.76 8.24
N SER A 263 0.99 -7.82 8.53
CA SER A 263 -0.41 -7.91 8.14
C SER A 263 -0.74 -6.78 7.17
N ALA A 264 -1.59 -7.05 6.19
CA ALA A 264 -1.91 -6.07 5.15
C ALA A 264 -3.39 -6.04 4.75
N GLY A 265 -3.83 -4.87 4.32
CA GLY A 265 -5.07 -4.69 3.57
C GLY A 265 -4.74 -4.26 2.13
N ILE A 266 -5.44 -4.83 1.15
CA ILE A 266 -5.34 -4.41 -0.25
C ILE A 266 -6.74 -4.09 -0.77
N GLY A 267 -6.99 -2.85 -1.15
CA GLY A 267 -8.24 -2.40 -1.75
C GLY A 267 -8.12 -2.14 -3.25
N MET A 268 -9.27 -2.17 -3.95
CA MET A 268 -9.38 -1.81 -5.36
C MET A 268 -10.41 -0.71 -5.55
N PHE A 269 -10.03 0.35 -6.27
CA PHE A 269 -10.82 1.57 -6.38
C PHE A 269 -10.81 2.14 -7.80
N PRO A 270 -11.82 2.95 -8.17
CA PRO A 270 -11.75 3.85 -9.32
C PRO A 270 -10.65 4.92 -9.13
N ASP A 271 -10.12 5.45 -10.23
CA ASP A 271 -9.08 6.50 -10.25
C ASP A 271 -9.51 7.80 -9.56
N LYS A 272 -10.79 8.17 -9.68
CA LYS A 272 -11.35 9.41 -9.11
C LYS A 272 -11.83 9.25 -7.66
N TYR A 273 -11.68 8.07 -7.06
CA TYR A 273 -12.15 7.85 -5.70
C TYR A 273 -11.21 8.57 -4.70
N PRO A 274 -11.72 9.22 -3.62
CA PRO A 274 -10.87 10.05 -2.76
C PRO A 274 -9.84 9.24 -1.96
N ILE A 275 -8.57 9.68 -1.97
CA ILE A 275 -7.47 9.01 -1.27
C ILE A 275 -7.71 8.86 0.25
N SER A 276 -8.36 9.84 0.89
CA SER A 276 -8.68 9.79 2.32
C SER A 276 -9.66 8.66 2.65
N VAL A 277 -10.59 8.37 1.74
CA VAL A 277 -11.56 7.30 1.89
C VAL A 277 -10.89 5.95 1.62
N MET A 278 -10.10 5.84 0.54
CA MET A 278 -9.28 4.65 0.27
C MET A 278 -8.41 4.26 1.48
N ALA A 279 -7.73 5.23 2.08
CA ALA A 279 -6.84 4.98 3.21
C ALA A 279 -7.57 4.45 4.45
N ARG A 280 -8.81 4.89 4.68
CA ARG A 280 -9.66 4.40 5.76
C ARG A 280 -10.11 2.96 5.49
N GLU A 281 -10.68 2.72 4.31
CA GLU A 281 -11.21 1.40 3.93
C GLU A 281 -10.12 0.32 3.91
N VAL A 282 -8.93 0.65 3.38
CA VAL A 282 -7.79 -0.27 3.41
C VAL A 282 -7.24 -0.47 4.82
N GLY A 283 -7.35 0.52 5.70
CA GLY A 283 -7.08 0.36 7.13
C GLY A 283 -8.02 -0.67 7.78
N ASP A 284 -9.32 -0.63 7.46
CA ASP A 284 -10.28 -1.62 7.97
C ASP A 284 -9.99 -3.05 7.47
N LEU A 285 -9.44 -3.18 6.25
CA LEU A 285 -8.94 -4.44 5.70
C LEU A 285 -7.68 -4.93 6.43
N GLU A 286 -6.72 -4.05 6.67
CA GLU A 286 -5.51 -4.39 7.45
C GLU A 286 -5.87 -4.83 8.88
N ASP A 287 -6.83 -4.15 9.52
CA ASP A 287 -7.34 -4.53 10.83
C ASP A 287 -8.05 -5.90 10.80
N ALA A 288 -8.75 -6.22 9.71
CA ALA A 288 -9.33 -7.55 9.51
C ALA A 288 -8.22 -8.63 9.42
N ALA A 289 -7.14 -8.36 8.68
CA ALA A 289 -5.98 -9.24 8.59
C ALA A 289 -5.28 -9.44 9.95
N LYS A 290 -5.13 -8.37 10.73
CA LYS A 290 -4.58 -8.43 12.10
C LYS A 290 -5.48 -9.16 13.10
N SER A 291 -6.76 -9.31 12.78
CA SER A 291 -7.72 -10.05 13.61
C SER A 291 -7.62 -11.56 13.43
N LEU A 292 -6.85 -12.05 12.44
CA LEU A 292 -6.60 -13.48 12.29
C LEU A 292 -5.82 -14.04 13.50
N PRO A 293 -6.07 -15.29 13.91
CA PRO A 293 -5.23 -15.98 14.88
C PRO A 293 -3.78 -16.01 14.42
N GLY A 294 -2.88 -15.40 15.19
CA GLY A 294 -1.45 -15.32 14.84
C GLY A 294 -1.08 -14.21 13.85
N LYS A 295 -2.03 -13.37 13.41
CA LYS A 295 -1.82 -12.29 12.43
C LYS A 295 -1.23 -12.84 11.12
N ASN A 296 -0.17 -12.24 10.58
CA ASN A 296 0.52 -12.74 9.38
C ASN A 296 -0.46 -12.98 8.21
N GLY A 297 -1.34 -12.01 8.00
CA GLY A 297 -2.47 -12.15 7.10
C GLY A 297 -2.60 -11.02 6.10
N VAL A 298 -3.49 -11.23 5.15
CA VAL A 298 -3.88 -10.23 4.17
C VAL A 298 -5.38 -10.30 3.89
N ALA A 299 -6.02 -9.13 3.84
CA ALA A 299 -7.40 -9.00 3.39
C ALA A 299 -7.44 -8.32 2.01
N LEU A 300 -8.08 -8.98 1.04
CA LEU A 300 -8.16 -8.52 -0.35
C LEU A 300 -9.56 -8.02 -0.68
N PHE A 301 -9.72 -6.74 -1.01
CA PHE A 301 -10.94 -6.07 -1.50
C PHE A 301 -12.08 -5.97 -0.48
N ASP A 302 -12.35 -7.05 0.25
CA ASP A 302 -13.39 -7.16 1.28
C ASP A 302 -12.88 -7.99 2.47
N ARG A 303 -13.44 -7.75 3.66
CA ARG A 303 -13.10 -8.47 4.89
C ARG A 303 -13.39 -9.96 4.79
N GLU A 304 -14.36 -10.36 3.97
CA GLU A 304 -14.64 -11.77 3.66
C GLU A 304 -13.39 -12.48 3.12
N PHE A 305 -12.59 -11.82 2.30
CA PHE A 305 -11.42 -12.37 1.62
C PHE A 305 -10.13 -12.13 2.42
N THR A 306 -10.21 -12.43 3.72
CA THR A 306 -9.06 -12.41 4.63
C THR A 306 -8.44 -13.81 4.76
N PHE A 307 -7.13 -13.91 4.54
CA PHE A 307 -6.36 -15.16 4.54
C PHE A 307 -5.01 -14.99 5.24
N GLY A 308 -4.43 -16.08 5.74
CA GLY A 308 -3.00 -16.09 6.04
C GLY A 308 -2.18 -15.96 4.76
N TRP A 309 -0.99 -15.34 4.80
CA TRP A 309 -0.17 -15.17 3.57
C TRP A 309 0.15 -16.48 2.87
N ASP A 310 0.51 -17.52 3.62
CA ASP A 310 0.83 -18.84 3.07
C ASP A 310 -0.41 -19.52 2.46
N GLU A 311 -1.59 -19.29 3.04
CA GLU A 311 -2.86 -19.77 2.51
C GLU A 311 -3.23 -19.06 1.20
N LEU A 312 -3.10 -17.73 1.16
CA LEU A 312 -3.32 -16.96 -0.07
C LEU A 312 -2.40 -17.45 -1.18
N LEU A 313 -1.10 -17.59 -0.90
CA LEU A 313 -0.14 -17.99 -1.92
C LEU A 313 -0.41 -19.43 -2.36
N SER A 314 -0.30 -20.41 -1.45
CA SER A 314 -0.33 -21.83 -1.83
C SER A 314 -1.72 -22.32 -2.27
N LYS A 315 -2.80 -21.87 -1.62
CA LYS A 315 -4.15 -22.41 -1.83
C LYS A 315 -4.97 -21.59 -2.81
N VAL A 316 -4.95 -20.27 -2.69
CA VAL A 316 -5.73 -19.39 -3.58
C VAL A 316 -5.00 -19.21 -4.90
N ILE A 317 -3.73 -18.80 -4.87
CA ILE A 317 -3.00 -18.42 -6.08
C ILE A 317 -2.41 -19.64 -6.79
N GLU A 318 -1.58 -20.43 -6.12
CA GLU A 318 -0.83 -21.52 -6.73
C GLU A 318 -1.67 -22.75 -7.08
N GLU A 319 -2.67 -23.07 -6.26
CA GLU A 319 -3.55 -24.22 -6.49
C GLU A 319 -4.77 -23.82 -7.33
N LYS A 320 -5.65 -22.96 -6.79
CA LYS A 320 -6.97 -22.70 -7.39
C LYS A 320 -6.91 -21.76 -8.59
N TYR A 321 -6.27 -20.60 -8.44
CA TYR A 321 -6.17 -19.59 -9.50
C TYR A 321 -5.38 -20.12 -10.70
N ARG A 322 -4.22 -20.76 -10.50
CA ARG A 322 -3.48 -21.40 -11.61
C ARG A 322 -4.32 -22.45 -12.32
N HIS A 323 -5.03 -23.31 -11.58
CA HIS A 323 -5.89 -24.32 -12.20
C HIS A 323 -7.01 -23.72 -13.05
N ILE A 324 -7.60 -22.60 -12.61
CA ILE A 324 -8.60 -21.83 -13.39
C ILE A 324 -7.94 -21.22 -14.62
N ALA A 325 -6.81 -20.54 -14.45
CA ALA A 325 -6.10 -19.87 -15.54
C ALA A 325 -5.63 -20.83 -16.63
N ASP A 326 -5.10 -21.99 -16.25
CA ASP A 326 -4.65 -23.05 -17.17
C ASP A 326 -5.83 -23.61 -17.98
N TYR A 327 -6.99 -23.81 -17.35
CA TYR A 327 -8.16 -24.35 -18.03
C TYR A 327 -8.74 -23.40 -19.09
N PHE A 328 -8.88 -22.12 -18.75
CA PHE A 328 -9.49 -21.13 -19.64
C PHE A 328 -8.52 -20.56 -20.68
N SER A 329 -7.20 -20.55 -20.42
CA SER A 329 -6.22 -20.16 -21.45
C SER A 329 -6.26 -21.07 -22.69
N GLY A 330 -6.66 -22.34 -22.52
CA GLY A 330 -6.89 -23.28 -23.62
C GLY A 330 -8.34 -23.34 -24.15
N ASN A 331 -9.28 -22.57 -23.58
CA ASN A 331 -10.71 -22.66 -23.90
C ASN A 331 -11.42 -21.29 -23.83
N GLU A 332 -11.05 -20.35 -24.70
CA GLU A 332 -11.60 -18.97 -24.70
C GLU A 332 -13.12 -18.90 -24.93
N GLU A 333 -13.72 -19.87 -25.62
CA GLU A 333 -15.17 -19.91 -25.90
C GLU A 333 -16.03 -20.14 -24.65
N ARG A 334 -15.48 -20.75 -23.59
CA ARG A 334 -16.21 -21.01 -22.33
C ARG A 334 -16.07 -19.77 -21.44
N GLY A 335 -16.84 -18.75 -21.79
CA GLY A 335 -16.62 -17.38 -21.34
C GLY A 335 -16.97 -17.03 -19.89
N MET A 336 -16.88 -15.72 -19.60
CA MET A 336 -17.13 -15.08 -18.31
C MET A 336 -18.48 -15.43 -17.68
N ALA A 337 -19.52 -15.68 -18.48
CA ALA A 337 -20.85 -16.06 -18.00
C ALA A 337 -20.82 -17.34 -17.16
N PHE A 338 -19.95 -18.29 -17.50
CA PHE A 338 -19.76 -19.51 -16.71
C PHE A 338 -19.22 -19.18 -15.31
N ILE A 339 -18.21 -18.31 -15.25
CA ILE A 339 -17.54 -17.92 -14.00
C ILE A 339 -18.49 -17.14 -13.10
N TYR A 340 -19.27 -16.19 -13.66
CA TYR A 340 -20.29 -15.48 -12.89
C TYR A 340 -21.34 -16.43 -12.30
N LYS A 341 -21.74 -17.47 -13.05
CA LYS A 341 -22.67 -18.47 -12.51
C LYS A 341 -22.05 -19.31 -11.39
N LEU A 342 -20.76 -19.64 -11.47
CA LEU A 342 -20.05 -20.29 -10.37
C LEU A 342 -20.03 -19.40 -9.11
N LEU A 343 -19.76 -18.10 -9.27
CA LEU A 343 -19.76 -17.15 -8.15
C LEU A 343 -21.14 -17.02 -7.50
N GLU A 344 -22.21 -16.97 -8.30
CA GLU A 344 -23.60 -16.97 -7.79
C GLU A 344 -23.88 -18.22 -6.95
N LEU A 345 -23.51 -19.40 -7.47
CA LEU A 345 -23.71 -20.66 -6.74
C LEU A 345 -22.81 -20.79 -5.50
N LEU A 346 -21.62 -20.19 -5.50
CA LEU A 346 -20.75 -20.14 -4.32
C LEU A 346 -21.31 -19.22 -3.24
N ALA A 347 -21.95 -18.11 -3.62
CA ALA A 347 -22.60 -17.20 -2.66
C ALA A 347 -23.81 -17.86 -1.98
N GLU A 348 -24.54 -18.72 -2.69
CA GLU A 348 -25.71 -19.45 -2.17
C GLU A 348 -25.36 -20.86 -1.67
N ARG A 349 -24.08 -21.16 -1.40
CA ARG A 349 -23.59 -22.53 -1.12
C ARG A 349 -24.35 -23.25 -0.01
N ASP A 350 -24.72 -22.52 1.05
CA ASP A 350 -25.36 -23.10 2.23
C ASP A 350 -26.86 -23.43 2.02
N ASP A 351 -27.45 -23.04 0.88
CA ASP A 351 -28.78 -23.49 0.50
C ASP A 351 -28.76 -24.95 0.00
N ARG A 352 -29.75 -25.73 0.47
CA ARG A 352 -29.85 -27.18 0.19
C ARG A 352 -30.00 -27.47 -1.31
N ILE A 353 -30.64 -26.57 -2.06
CA ILE A 353 -30.89 -26.74 -3.49
C ILE A 353 -29.63 -26.40 -4.31
N THR A 354 -28.79 -25.48 -3.82
CA THR A 354 -27.59 -25.02 -4.52
C THR A 354 -26.61 -26.14 -4.84
N LYS A 355 -26.44 -27.12 -3.96
CA LYS A 355 -25.57 -28.28 -4.25
C LYS A 355 -26.04 -29.07 -5.48
N ALA A 356 -27.35 -29.27 -5.64
CA ALA A 356 -27.90 -29.92 -6.82
C ALA A 356 -27.75 -29.04 -8.07
N ARG A 357 -27.99 -27.72 -7.95
CA ARG A 357 -27.79 -26.74 -9.03
C ARG A 357 -26.33 -26.69 -9.49
N TRP A 358 -25.37 -26.77 -8.57
CA TRP A 358 -23.94 -26.82 -8.85
C TRP A 358 -23.55 -28.02 -9.69
N VAL A 359 -23.95 -29.23 -9.26
CA VAL A 359 -23.67 -30.46 -10.01
C VAL A 359 -24.36 -30.43 -11.38
N TYR A 360 -25.63 -30.01 -11.43
CA TYR A 360 -26.36 -29.86 -12.69
C TYR A 360 -25.67 -28.87 -13.64
N PHE A 361 -25.23 -27.71 -13.15
CA PHE A 361 -24.53 -26.71 -13.94
C PHE A 361 -23.20 -27.24 -14.50
N LEU A 362 -22.37 -27.86 -13.67
CA LEU A 362 -21.10 -28.45 -14.12
C LEU A 362 -21.31 -29.55 -15.17
N THR A 363 -22.33 -30.40 -15.01
CA THR A 363 -22.64 -31.46 -15.99
C THR A 363 -23.20 -30.92 -17.30
N ARG A 364 -24.04 -29.88 -17.26
CA ARG A 364 -24.62 -29.24 -18.46
C ARG A 364 -23.57 -28.51 -19.30
N MET A 365 -22.53 -28.00 -18.66
CA MET A 365 -21.42 -27.31 -19.34
C MET A 365 -20.41 -28.27 -19.99
N ARG A 366 -20.65 -29.58 -19.91
CA ARG A 366 -19.88 -30.59 -20.63
C ARG A 366 -20.29 -30.56 -22.11
N ASN A 367 -19.35 -30.20 -23.00
CA ASN A 367 -19.60 -30.29 -24.45
C ASN A 367 -19.95 -31.74 -24.83
N PRO A 368 -20.97 -31.96 -25.69
CA PRO A 368 -21.24 -33.28 -26.25
C PRO A 368 -20.17 -33.77 -27.24
N THR A 369 -19.37 -32.86 -27.82
CA THR A 369 -18.55 -33.11 -29.03
C THR A 369 -17.04 -32.86 -28.88
N GLY A 370 -16.55 -32.52 -27.68
CA GLY A 370 -15.12 -32.22 -27.43
C GLY A 370 -14.44 -33.19 -26.46
N ASP A 371 -13.12 -33.07 -26.31
CA ASP A 371 -12.32 -33.89 -25.41
C ASP A 371 -12.84 -33.76 -23.96
N THR A 372 -13.44 -34.85 -23.46
CA THR A 372 -14.25 -34.83 -22.23
C THR A 372 -13.41 -34.90 -20.96
N ALA A 373 -12.18 -35.43 -21.06
CA ALA A 373 -11.33 -35.68 -19.91
C ALA A 373 -10.80 -34.40 -19.23
N PRO A 374 -10.27 -33.38 -19.95
CA PRO A 374 -9.76 -32.16 -19.31
C PRO A 374 -10.84 -31.39 -18.55
N PHE A 375 -12.04 -31.24 -19.13
CA PHE A 375 -13.15 -30.59 -18.45
C PHE A 375 -13.66 -31.40 -17.26
N GLN A 376 -13.71 -32.73 -17.37
CA GLN A 376 -14.14 -33.57 -16.25
C GLN A 376 -13.18 -33.49 -15.07
N GLN A 377 -11.87 -33.44 -15.31
CA GLN A 377 -10.88 -33.21 -14.26
C GLN A 377 -11.06 -31.84 -13.60
N PHE A 378 -11.25 -30.79 -14.41
CA PHE A 378 -11.52 -29.43 -13.92
C PHE A 378 -12.79 -29.36 -13.07
N ALA A 379 -13.91 -29.87 -13.58
CA ALA A 379 -15.20 -29.87 -12.90
C ALA A 379 -15.16 -30.70 -11.60
N ASN A 380 -14.45 -31.83 -11.58
CA ASN A 380 -14.27 -32.64 -10.37
C ASN A 380 -13.52 -31.88 -9.28
N ARG A 381 -12.44 -31.16 -9.62
CA ARG A 381 -11.71 -30.32 -8.66
C ARG A 381 -12.57 -29.18 -8.13
N LEU A 382 -13.28 -28.46 -9.00
CA LEU A 382 -14.22 -27.43 -8.58
C LEU A 382 -15.29 -27.99 -7.63
N HIS A 383 -15.82 -29.18 -7.92
CA HIS A 383 -16.80 -29.81 -7.05
C HIS A 383 -16.23 -30.23 -5.70
N GLN A 384 -14.99 -30.72 -5.65
CA GLN A 384 -14.30 -31.03 -4.39
C GLN A 384 -14.15 -29.77 -3.54
N TRP A 385 -13.64 -28.68 -4.11
CA TRP A 385 -13.49 -27.41 -3.39
C TRP A 385 -14.82 -26.79 -2.96
N PHE A 386 -15.89 -26.99 -3.72
CA PHE A 386 -17.23 -26.53 -3.31
C PHE A 386 -17.74 -27.22 -2.04
N GLN A 387 -17.29 -28.44 -1.74
CA GLN A 387 -17.78 -29.20 -0.58
C GLN A 387 -17.25 -28.68 0.76
N ASP A 388 -16.06 -28.09 0.80
CA ASP A 388 -15.47 -27.52 2.02
C ASP A 388 -15.68 -25.98 2.07
N PRO A 389 -16.13 -25.40 3.19
CA PRO A 389 -16.35 -23.96 3.30
C PRO A 389 -15.09 -23.11 3.08
N THR A 390 -13.94 -23.60 3.55
CA THR A 390 -12.65 -22.89 3.43
C THR A 390 -12.20 -22.89 1.98
N ASP A 391 -12.22 -24.06 1.33
CA ASP A 391 -11.91 -24.18 -0.09
C ASP A 391 -12.88 -23.38 -0.97
N ALA A 392 -14.17 -23.33 -0.61
CA ALA A 392 -15.16 -22.54 -1.33
C ALA A 392 -14.86 -21.04 -1.27
N LYS A 393 -14.47 -20.53 -0.09
CA LYS A 393 -14.01 -19.14 0.07
C LYS A 393 -12.75 -18.87 -0.76
N GLN A 394 -11.75 -19.75 -0.69
CA GLN A 394 -10.52 -19.63 -1.48
C GLN A 394 -10.81 -19.68 -2.99
N LEU A 395 -11.73 -20.54 -3.43
CA LEU A 395 -12.18 -20.65 -4.81
C LEU A 395 -12.88 -19.37 -5.28
N LYS A 396 -13.76 -18.80 -4.43
CA LYS A 396 -14.45 -17.53 -4.71
C LYS A 396 -13.42 -16.41 -4.96
N THR A 397 -12.39 -16.28 -4.13
CA THR A 397 -11.31 -15.30 -4.33
C THR A 397 -10.52 -15.57 -5.62
N ALA A 398 -10.16 -16.84 -5.89
CA ALA A 398 -9.44 -17.20 -7.11
C ALA A 398 -10.22 -16.86 -8.39
N LEU A 399 -11.55 -17.09 -8.38
CA LEU A 399 -12.43 -16.71 -9.49
C LEU A 399 -12.50 -15.17 -9.65
N HIS A 400 -12.60 -14.41 -8.57
CA HIS A 400 -12.54 -12.94 -8.63
C HIS A 400 -11.23 -12.44 -9.25
N LEU A 401 -10.08 -12.94 -8.80
CA LEU A 401 -8.77 -12.59 -9.36
C LEU A 401 -8.68 -12.90 -10.86
N TYR A 402 -9.23 -14.04 -11.29
CA TYR A 402 -9.25 -14.43 -12.70
C TYR A 402 -10.14 -13.50 -13.53
N ILE A 403 -11.35 -13.18 -13.06
CA ILE A 403 -12.25 -12.24 -13.75
C ILE A 403 -11.58 -10.87 -13.86
N TYR A 404 -11.01 -10.35 -12.78
CA TYR A 404 -10.38 -9.04 -12.77
C TYR A 404 -9.19 -8.97 -13.72
N ARG A 405 -8.40 -10.05 -13.86
CA ARG A 405 -7.29 -10.10 -14.83
C ARG A 405 -7.75 -10.17 -16.28
N THR A 406 -8.87 -10.83 -16.56
CA THR A 406 -9.30 -11.14 -17.94
C THR A 406 -10.34 -10.18 -18.51
N ARG A 407 -10.97 -9.38 -17.64
CA ARG A 407 -11.95 -8.37 -18.05
C ARG A 407 -11.28 -7.32 -18.94
N LYS A 408 -11.62 -7.30 -20.23
CA LYS A 408 -11.29 -6.19 -21.13
C LYS A 408 -12.33 -5.08 -20.94
N GLU A 409 -11.91 -3.81 -21.01
CA GLU A 409 -12.87 -2.74 -21.19
C GLU A 409 -13.59 -2.96 -22.52
N GLU A 410 -14.93 -3.02 -22.48
CA GLU A 410 -15.71 -2.72 -23.68
C GLU A 410 -15.41 -1.26 -23.97
N SER A 411 -14.61 -1.01 -25.01
CA SER A 411 -14.40 0.33 -25.55
C SER A 411 -15.77 0.87 -25.98
N GLU A 412 -16.36 1.72 -25.15
CA GLU A 412 -17.47 2.59 -25.55
C GLU A 412 -17.04 3.59 -26.61
#